data_AF-A0A954Z0K1-F1
#
_entry.id   AF-A0A954Z0K1-F1
#
_cell.length_a   1.000
_cell.length_b   1.000
_cell.length_c   1.000
_cell.angle_alpha   90.00
_cell.angle_beta   90.00
_cell.angle_gamma   90.00
#
_symmetry.space_group_name_H-M   'P 1'
#
loop_
_entity.id
_entity.type
_entity.pdbx_description
1 polymer ?
#
loop_
_entity_poly.entity_id
_entity_poly.type
_entity_poly.pdbx_seq_one_letter_code
_entity_poly.pdbx_strand_id
1 'polypeptide(L)'
;MTIEPDNPQDPKIEFELEALPEVKVDPNDGFTAVYYPGVSQRGDHNLPVPDQDGYLCPHCGYDVRRLAGRICPECGQHFEVAEARRAGKARDPHRQADARAISGGRVASVTAGLFWTFGFVGPLIARGKAPTPRDLATQVVLLAPFVVGALMYSYCVVRPGREAFIVVACFYAIFSLVLILA
;
A
#
# COMPACT_ATOMS: atom_id res chain seq x y z
N MET A 1 4.50 75.13 7.82
CA MET A 1 4.89 73.78 7.35
C MET A 1 6.34 73.58 7.73
N THR A 2 6.57 72.95 8.88
CA THR A 2 7.89 72.63 9.41
C THR A 2 8.20 71.18 9.04
N ILE A 3 9.32 70.96 8.37
CA ILE A 3 9.81 69.65 7.95
C ILE A 3 10.67 69.11 9.11
N GLU A 4 10.26 67.98 9.68
CA GLU A 4 11.02 67.22 10.70
C GLU A 4 12.21 66.53 10.03
N PRO A 5 13.42 66.57 10.62
CA PRO A 5 14.59 65.90 10.06
C PRO A 5 14.57 64.39 10.32
N ASP A 6 14.97 63.68 9.27
CA ASP A 6 15.17 62.23 9.16
C ASP A 6 16.10 61.71 10.27
N ASN A 7 15.69 60.63 10.95
CA ASN A 7 16.42 59.99 12.06
C ASN A 7 17.12 58.73 11.53
N PRO A 8 18.44 58.74 11.29
CA PRO A 8 19.16 57.61 10.74
C PRO A 8 19.68 56.74 11.89
N GLN A 9 18.82 55.85 12.40
CA GLN A 9 19.26 54.73 13.22
C GLN A 9 18.73 53.42 12.63
N ASP A 10 19.26 53.06 11.47
CA ASP A 10 19.15 51.69 10.96
C ASP A 10 20.20 50.83 11.70
N PRO A 11 19.79 49.83 12.49
CA PRO A 11 20.73 48.91 13.11
C PRO A 11 21.41 48.09 12.01
N LYS A 12 22.72 48.23 11.91
CA LYS A 12 23.58 47.47 11.00
C LYS A 12 23.55 45.99 11.44
N ILE A 13 22.66 45.20 10.86
CA ILE A 13 22.59 43.75 11.09
C ILE A 13 23.74 43.12 10.30
N GLU A 14 24.87 42.92 10.96
CA GLU A 14 25.95 42.08 10.46
C GLU A 14 25.49 40.62 10.54
N PHE A 15 24.99 40.10 9.41
CA PHE A 15 24.77 38.67 9.24
C PHE A 15 26.12 37.98 9.15
N GLU A 16 26.57 37.42 10.27
CA GLU A 16 27.68 36.48 10.32
C GLU A 16 27.25 35.23 9.55
N LEU A 17 27.69 35.15 8.29
CA LEU A 17 27.37 34.09 7.35
C LEU A 17 28.14 32.83 7.78
N GLU A 18 27.63 32.13 8.79
CA GLU A 18 28.16 30.82 9.17
C GLU A 18 28.09 29.90 7.95
N ALA A 19 29.25 29.43 7.51
CA ALA A 19 29.40 28.58 6.34
C ALA A 19 28.54 27.32 6.51
N LEU A 20 27.46 27.23 5.73
CA LEU A 20 26.63 26.04 5.68
C LEU A 20 27.50 24.85 5.24
N PRO A 21 27.43 23.70 5.93
CA PRO A 21 28.26 22.55 5.61
C PRO A 21 28.00 22.10 4.17
N GLU A 22 29.07 21.86 3.41
CA GLU A 22 29.00 21.34 2.05
C GLU A 22 28.28 19.98 2.05
N VAL A 23 27.01 19.99 1.61
CA VAL A 23 26.23 18.77 1.40
C VAL A 23 26.79 18.08 0.16
N LYS A 24 27.59 17.03 0.36
CA LYS A 24 28.01 16.13 -0.73
C LYS A 24 26.79 15.35 -1.22
N VAL A 25 26.28 15.73 -2.38
CA VAL A 25 25.25 14.98 -3.09
C VAL A 25 25.95 13.87 -3.87
N ASP A 26 25.64 12.62 -3.53
CA ASP A 26 26.14 11.46 -4.27
C ASP A 26 25.39 11.39 -5.63
N PRO A 27 26.07 11.22 -6.78
CA PRO A 27 25.40 11.27 -8.09
C PRO A 27 24.61 10.01 -8.48
N ASN A 28 24.64 8.93 -7.68
CA ASN A 28 24.19 7.60 -8.12
C ASN A 28 22.87 7.10 -7.51
N ASP A 29 22.27 7.84 -6.59
CA ASP A 29 20.93 7.59 -6.06
C ASP A 29 19.89 8.29 -6.95
N GLY A 30 19.63 7.68 -8.11
CA GLY A 30 18.62 8.16 -9.07
C GLY A 30 17.22 8.23 -8.46
N PHE A 31 16.88 9.39 -7.87
CA PHE A 31 15.68 9.72 -7.08
C PHE A 31 15.90 9.84 -5.55
N THR A 32 16.86 10.66 -5.12
CA THR A 32 16.69 11.36 -3.83
C THR A 32 15.65 12.46 -4.00
N ALA A 33 14.38 12.12 -3.78
CA ALA A 33 13.41 13.13 -3.38
C ALA A 33 13.96 13.78 -2.11
N VAL A 34 14.37 15.04 -2.20
CA VAL A 34 14.82 15.82 -1.05
C VAL A 34 13.63 15.94 -0.10
N TYR A 35 13.52 14.98 0.80
CA TYR A 35 12.59 15.03 1.91
C TYR A 35 13.16 16.11 2.83
N TYR A 36 12.43 17.20 2.99
CA TYR A 36 12.70 18.19 4.03
C TYR A 36 11.86 17.81 5.27
N PRO A 37 12.33 16.94 6.17
CA PRO A 37 11.65 16.67 7.42
C PRO A 37 11.86 17.89 8.33
N GLY A 38 10.90 18.82 8.34
CA GLY A 38 10.99 19.93 9.30
C GLY A 38 10.15 21.15 9.00
N VAL A 39 9.67 21.33 7.77
CA VAL A 39 8.83 22.50 7.46
C VAL A 39 7.36 22.13 7.65
N SER A 40 6.93 22.02 8.91
CA SER A 40 5.52 22.22 9.25
C SER A 40 5.21 23.70 9.08
N GLN A 41 5.16 24.16 7.83
CA GLN A 41 4.80 25.54 7.48
C GLN A 41 3.30 25.70 7.70
N ARG A 42 2.94 25.96 8.96
CA ARG A 42 1.73 26.70 9.32
C ARG A 42 1.77 28.01 8.52
N GLY A 43 1.04 28.08 7.42
CA GLY A 43 0.78 29.35 6.75
C GLY A 43 0.97 29.39 5.25
N ASP A 44 1.45 28.32 4.60
CA ASP A 44 1.62 28.37 3.15
C ASP A 44 0.33 28.00 2.40
N HIS A 45 -0.67 28.88 2.56
CA HIS A 45 -2.00 28.77 1.94
C HIS A 45 -1.99 29.10 0.44
N ASN A 46 -0.86 29.62 -0.07
CA ASN A 46 -0.71 30.08 -1.44
C ASN A 46 0.01 29.07 -2.36
N LEU A 47 0.49 27.94 -1.83
CA LEU A 47 1.00 26.88 -2.70
C LEU A 47 -0.12 26.30 -3.56
N PRO A 48 0.09 26.18 -4.88
CA PRO A 48 -0.87 25.55 -5.77
C PRO A 48 -1.08 24.08 -5.39
N VAL A 49 -2.30 23.59 -5.62
CA VAL A 49 -2.60 22.16 -5.41
C VAL A 49 -1.90 21.35 -6.51
N PRO A 50 -1.13 20.30 -6.17
CA PRO A 50 -0.47 19.47 -7.18
C PRO A 50 -1.49 18.82 -8.11
N ASP A 51 -1.15 18.70 -9.40
CA ASP A 51 -2.02 18.11 -10.45
C ASP A 51 -2.11 16.57 -10.37
N GLN A 52 -2.01 16.01 -9.16
CA GLN A 52 -2.14 14.58 -8.92
C GLN A 52 -3.61 14.21 -8.75
N ASP A 53 -3.99 13.01 -9.17
CA ASP A 53 -5.35 12.52 -8.99
C ASP A 53 -5.68 12.24 -7.51
N GLY A 54 -6.97 12.32 -7.16
CA GLY A 54 -7.47 11.95 -5.84
C GLY A 54 -7.41 13.06 -4.79
N TYR A 55 -7.54 14.32 -5.19
CA TYR A 55 -7.75 15.45 -4.26
C TYR A 55 -9.21 15.89 -4.32
N LEU A 56 -9.97 15.57 -3.28
CA LEU A 56 -11.38 15.97 -3.16
C LEU A 56 -11.55 16.86 -1.94
N CYS A 57 -12.42 17.87 -2.03
CA CYS A 57 -12.78 18.69 -0.87
C CYS A 57 -13.38 17.79 0.24
N PRO A 58 -12.94 17.89 1.50
CA PRO A 58 -13.49 17.07 2.58
C PRO A 58 -14.96 17.39 2.91
N HIS A 59 -15.43 18.60 2.59
CA HIS A 59 -16.78 19.05 2.92
C HIS A 59 -17.83 18.69 1.86
N CYS A 60 -17.60 19.07 0.60
CA CYS A 60 -18.55 18.79 -0.49
C CYS A 60 -18.12 17.64 -1.40
N GLY A 61 -16.83 17.28 -1.38
CA GLY A 61 -16.28 16.26 -2.24
C GLY A 61 -16.08 16.68 -3.69
N TYR A 62 -16.10 17.99 -3.97
CA TYR A 62 -15.71 18.55 -5.26
C TYR A 62 -14.23 18.26 -5.55
N ASP A 63 -13.92 18.10 -6.82
CA ASP A 63 -12.57 17.87 -7.29
C ASP A 63 -11.76 19.16 -7.28
N VAL A 64 -10.79 19.25 -6.38
CA VAL A 64 -10.00 20.47 -6.17
C VAL A 64 -8.68 20.46 -6.94
N ARG A 65 -8.54 19.57 -7.94
CA ARG A 65 -7.38 19.54 -8.83
C ARG A 65 -7.23 20.87 -9.58
N ARG A 66 -5.98 21.29 -9.79
CA ARG A 66 -5.59 22.49 -10.56
C ARG A 66 -6.11 23.81 -10.02
N LEU A 67 -6.61 23.85 -8.78
CA LEU A 67 -6.95 25.12 -8.16
C LEU A 67 -5.68 25.89 -7.78
N ALA A 68 -5.67 27.16 -8.15
CA ALA A 68 -4.62 28.11 -7.78
C ALA A 68 -4.63 28.46 -6.28
N GLY A 69 -5.70 28.13 -5.55
CA GLY A 69 -5.84 28.44 -4.12
C GLY A 69 -6.50 27.33 -3.32
N ARG A 70 -6.38 27.42 -1.99
CA ARG A 70 -6.91 26.43 -1.03
C ARG A 70 -8.34 26.72 -0.55
N ILE A 71 -9.15 27.34 -1.40
CA ILE A 71 -10.57 27.64 -1.14
C ILE A 71 -11.39 26.87 -2.16
N CYS A 72 -12.34 26.06 -1.68
CA CYS A 72 -13.21 25.31 -2.56
C CYS A 72 -14.22 26.24 -3.26
N PRO A 73 -14.42 26.15 -4.58
CA PRO A 73 -15.30 27.05 -5.32
C PRO A 73 -16.78 26.73 -5.07
N GLU A 74 -17.10 25.49 -4.68
CA GLU A 74 -18.46 25.05 -4.42
C GLU A 74 -18.96 25.43 -3.02
N CYS A 75 -18.11 25.30 -1.99
CA CYS A 75 -18.53 25.51 -0.60
C CYS A 75 -17.85 26.70 0.10
N GLY A 76 -16.86 27.34 -0.54
CA GLY A 76 -16.11 28.46 0.03
C GLY A 76 -15.22 28.10 1.22
N GLN A 77 -15.17 26.84 1.65
CA GLN A 77 -14.37 26.42 2.80
C GLN A 77 -12.89 26.32 2.43
N HIS A 78 -12.05 26.73 3.38
CA HIS A 78 -10.63 26.46 3.33
C HIS A 78 -10.38 24.97 3.58
N PHE A 79 -9.44 24.39 2.85
CA PHE A 79 -9.04 22.99 3.06
C PHE A 79 -7.53 22.85 3.08
N GLU A 80 -7.06 21.83 3.78
CA GLU A 80 -5.65 21.45 3.75
C GLU A 80 -5.41 20.42 2.64
N VAL A 81 -4.30 20.57 1.89
CA VAL A 81 -3.95 19.66 0.77
C VAL A 81 -3.83 18.20 1.26
N ALA A 82 -3.32 18.01 2.48
CA ALA A 82 -3.23 16.68 3.11
C ALA A 82 -4.61 16.09 3.44
N GLU A 83 -5.59 16.92 3.80
CA GLU A 83 -6.96 16.50 4.08
C GLU A 83 -7.70 16.18 2.77
N ALA A 84 -7.55 17.02 1.74
CA ALA A 84 -8.14 16.76 0.44
C ALA A 84 -7.64 15.45 -0.20
N ARG A 85 -6.34 15.15 -0.03
CA ARG A 85 -5.75 13.86 -0.44
C ARG A 85 -6.34 12.68 0.32
N ARG A 86 -6.61 12.83 1.62
CA ARG A 86 -7.23 11.79 2.45
C ARG A 86 -8.67 11.55 2.01
N ALA A 87 -9.42 12.62 1.76
CA ALA A 87 -10.81 12.54 1.29
C ALA A 87 -10.91 11.86 -0.08
N GLY A 88 -10.05 12.21 -1.03
CA GLY A 88 -10.03 11.55 -2.35
C GLY A 88 -9.64 10.06 -2.25
N LYS A 89 -8.64 9.72 -1.43
CA LYS A 89 -8.30 8.32 -1.15
C LYS A 89 -9.42 7.50 -0.52
N ALA A 90 -10.32 8.13 0.24
CA ALA A 90 -11.46 7.45 0.86
C ALA A 90 -12.60 7.20 -0.14
N ARG A 91 -12.76 8.09 -1.13
CA ARG A 91 -13.81 8.01 -2.15
C ARG A 91 -13.44 7.26 -3.42
N ASP A 92 -12.17 6.90 -3.61
CA ASP A 92 -11.73 6.15 -4.78
C ASP A 92 -12.47 4.79 -4.88
N PRO A 93 -13.39 4.64 -5.86
CA PRO A 93 -14.21 3.44 -6.00
C PRO A 93 -13.36 2.22 -6.39
N HIS A 94 -12.24 2.41 -7.09
CA HIS A 94 -11.34 1.30 -7.44
C HIS A 94 -10.70 0.73 -6.19
N ARG A 95 -10.27 1.59 -5.27
CA ARG A 95 -9.68 1.15 -4.01
C ARG A 95 -10.67 0.42 -3.10
N GLN A 96 -11.94 0.81 -3.13
CA GLN A 96 -13.00 0.09 -2.40
C GLN A 96 -13.30 -1.28 -3.04
N ALA A 97 -13.27 -1.37 -4.37
CA ALA A 97 -13.42 -2.65 -5.07
C ALA A 97 -12.24 -3.59 -4.77
N ASP A 98 -11.02 -3.08 -4.79
CA ASP A 98 -9.80 -3.86 -4.49
C ASP A 98 -9.77 -4.33 -3.03
N ALA A 99 -10.15 -3.47 -2.09
CA ALA A 99 -10.22 -3.83 -0.67
C ALA A 99 -11.22 -4.97 -0.42
N ARG A 100 -12.38 -4.95 -1.11
CA ARG A 100 -13.36 -6.03 -1.02
C ARG A 100 -12.84 -7.33 -1.65
N ALA A 101 -12.18 -7.26 -2.80
CA ALA A 101 -11.58 -8.43 -3.46
C ALA A 101 -10.53 -9.13 -2.56
N ILE A 102 -9.68 -8.36 -1.89
CA ILE A 102 -8.64 -8.90 -0.99
C ILE A 102 -9.26 -9.57 0.24
N SER A 103 -10.33 -8.99 0.81
CA SER A 103 -11.01 -9.55 1.97
C SER A 103 -11.74 -10.87 1.65
N GLY A 104 -12.41 -10.95 0.49
CA GLY A 104 -13.11 -12.15 0.04
C GLY A 104 -12.16 -13.33 -0.22
N GLY A 105 -11.01 -13.06 -0.85
CA GLY A 105 -10.01 -14.10 -1.15
C GLY A 105 -9.40 -14.75 0.09
N ARG A 106 -9.16 -13.96 1.16
CA ARG A 106 -8.61 -14.49 2.42
C ARG A 106 -9.60 -15.40 3.14
N VAL A 107 -10.85 -14.96 3.29
CA VAL A 107 -11.88 -15.75 3.99
C VAL A 107 -12.15 -17.07 3.27
N ALA A 108 -12.26 -17.05 1.93
CA ALA A 108 -12.45 -18.26 1.13
C ALA A 108 -11.28 -19.25 1.25
N SER A 109 -10.04 -18.76 1.34
CA SER A 109 -8.86 -19.62 1.47
C SER A 109 -8.79 -20.33 2.83
N VAL A 110 -9.15 -19.63 3.90
CA VAL A 110 -9.16 -20.19 5.26
C VAL A 110 -10.27 -21.22 5.42
N THR A 111 -11.47 -20.95 4.89
CA THR A 111 -12.58 -21.90 4.97
C THR A 111 -12.32 -23.16 4.14
N ALA A 112 -11.73 -23.02 2.95
CA ALA A 112 -11.33 -24.17 2.13
C ALA A 112 -10.28 -25.04 2.85
N GLY A 113 -9.27 -24.42 3.47
CA GLY A 113 -8.25 -25.13 4.25
C GLY A 113 -8.81 -25.89 5.45
N LEU A 114 -9.74 -25.27 6.19
CA LEU A 114 -10.45 -25.92 7.31
C LEU A 114 -11.30 -27.09 6.82
N PHE A 115 -12.12 -26.89 5.80
CA PHE A 115 -13.00 -27.95 5.30
C PHE A 115 -12.20 -29.17 4.82
N TRP A 116 -11.04 -28.93 4.20
CA TRP A 116 -10.19 -29.99 3.70
C TRP A 116 -9.46 -30.76 4.82
N THR A 117 -8.89 -30.04 5.81
CA THR A 117 -8.24 -30.69 6.97
C THR A 117 -9.23 -31.54 7.76
N PHE A 118 -10.43 -31.03 8.04
CA PHE A 118 -11.46 -31.78 8.76
C PHE A 118 -12.05 -32.92 7.92
N GLY A 119 -12.25 -32.72 6.61
CA GLY A 119 -12.83 -33.73 5.72
C GLY A 119 -11.91 -34.94 5.48
N PHE A 120 -10.59 -34.72 5.36
CA PHE A 120 -9.65 -35.79 5.07
C PHE A 120 -9.03 -36.44 6.33
N VAL A 121 -8.75 -35.66 7.38
CA VAL A 121 -8.09 -36.20 8.59
C VAL A 121 -9.10 -36.81 9.57
N GLY A 122 -10.31 -36.26 9.65
CA GLY A 122 -11.36 -36.73 10.57
C GLY A 122 -11.71 -38.22 10.47
N PRO A 123 -11.89 -38.80 9.26
CA PRO A 123 -12.26 -40.21 9.10
C PRO A 123 -11.18 -41.21 9.57
N LEU A 124 -9.92 -40.78 9.66
CA LEU A 124 -8.80 -41.63 10.06
C LEU A 124 -8.68 -41.75 11.58
N ILE A 125 -8.93 -40.66 12.31
CA ILE A 125 -8.94 -40.67 13.78
C ILE A 125 -10.13 -41.51 14.30
N ALA A 126 -11.25 -41.51 13.57
CA ALA A 126 -12.44 -42.26 13.96
C ALA A 126 -12.29 -43.80 13.92
N ARG A 127 -11.24 -44.35 13.28
CA ARG A 127 -11.08 -45.81 13.11
C ARG A 127 -10.23 -46.51 14.17
N GLY A 128 -9.64 -45.80 15.13
CA GLY A 128 -9.00 -46.39 16.31
C GLY A 128 -7.80 -47.33 16.07
N LYS A 129 -7.32 -47.49 14.82
CA LYS A 129 -6.13 -48.27 14.48
C LYS A 129 -4.91 -47.37 14.43
N ALA A 130 -3.83 -47.82 15.07
CA ALA A 130 -2.53 -47.14 14.99
C ALA A 130 -2.05 -47.11 13.52
N PRO A 131 -1.61 -45.95 13.01
CA PRO A 131 -1.19 -45.82 11.61
C PRO A 131 0.05 -46.67 11.35
N THR A 132 0.03 -47.44 10.28
CA THR A 132 1.24 -48.15 9.82
C THR A 132 2.18 -47.18 9.11
N PRO A 133 3.50 -47.43 9.06
CA PRO A 133 4.44 -46.54 8.35
C PRO A 133 4.12 -46.39 6.85
N ARG A 134 3.46 -47.38 6.23
CA ARG A 134 2.98 -47.30 4.85
C ARG A 134 1.81 -46.32 4.69
N ASP A 135 0.90 -46.27 5.66
CA ASP A 135 -0.23 -45.31 5.65
C ASP A 135 0.28 -43.87 5.81
N LEU A 136 1.31 -43.67 6.65
CA LEU A 136 1.98 -42.37 6.83
C LEU A 136 2.65 -41.89 5.55
N ALA A 137 3.40 -42.76 4.87
CA ALA A 137 4.03 -42.41 3.60
C ALA A 137 2.98 -42.02 2.54
N THR A 138 1.88 -42.78 2.46
CA THR A 138 0.78 -42.51 1.53
C THR A 138 0.09 -41.18 1.85
N GLN A 139 -0.14 -40.87 3.13
CA GLN A 139 -0.67 -39.58 3.55
C GLN A 139 0.25 -38.41 3.19
N VAL A 140 1.56 -38.54 3.42
CA VAL A 140 2.52 -37.47 3.12
C VAL A 140 2.55 -37.19 1.61
N VAL A 141 2.57 -38.24 0.78
CA VAL A 141 2.53 -38.10 -0.68
C VAL A 141 1.24 -37.44 -1.16
N LEU A 142 0.10 -37.77 -0.55
CA LEU A 142 -1.19 -37.16 -0.87
C LEU A 142 -1.34 -35.73 -0.36
N LEU A 143 -0.76 -35.38 0.79
CA LEU A 143 -0.89 -34.06 1.42
C LEU A 143 0.13 -33.03 0.89
N ALA A 144 1.34 -33.46 0.54
CA ALA A 144 2.41 -32.59 0.03
C ALA A 144 1.97 -31.62 -1.09
N PRO A 145 1.30 -32.05 -2.18
CA PRO A 145 0.86 -31.13 -3.23
C PRO A 145 -0.14 -30.08 -2.75
N PHE A 146 -0.99 -30.43 -1.79
CA PHE A 146 -1.98 -29.51 -1.24
C PHE A 146 -1.34 -28.46 -0.35
N VAL A 147 -0.34 -28.83 0.46
CA VAL A 147 0.44 -27.87 1.26
C VAL A 147 1.18 -26.90 0.34
N VAL A 148 1.83 -27.41 -0.72
CA VAL A 148 2.53 -26.58 -1.70
C VAL A 148 1.56 -25.68 -2.46
N GLY A 149 0.41 -26.21 -2.89
CA GLY A 149 -0.65 -25.45 -3.55
C GLY A 149 -1.22 -24.34 -2.67
N ALA A 150 -1.45 -24.60 -1.37
CA ALA A 150 -1.94 -23.60 -0.43
C ALA A 150 -0.90 -22.49 -0.17
N LEU A 151 0.37 -22.84 0.00
CA LEU A 151 1.46 -21.86 0.15
C LEU A 151 1.61 -21.00 -1.11
N MET A 152 1.55 -21.61 -2.29
CA MET A 152 1.60 -20.90 -3.57
C MET A 152 0.39 -20.00 -3.79
N TYR A 153 -0.82 -20.47 -3.47
CA TYR A 153 -2.02 -19.65 -3.54
C TYR A 153 -1.94 -18.44 -2.62
N SER A 154 -1.50 -18.64 -1.38
CA SER A 154 -1.28 -17.55 -0.42
C SER A 154 -0.26 -16.53 -0.95
N TYR A 155 0.82 -17.02 -1.58
CA TYR A 155 1.81 -16.16 -2.24
C TYR A 155 1.21 -15.34 -3.40
N CYS A 156 0.36 -15.97 -4.24
CA CYS A 156 -0.32 -15.31 -5.36
C CYS A 156 -1.30 -14.22 -4.89
N VAL A 157 -2.00 -14.45 -3.78
CA VAL A 157 -2.91 -13.46 -3.20
C VAL A 157 -2.15 -12.24 -2.67
N VAL A 158 -0.95 -12.44 -2.12
CA VAL A 158 -0.11 -11.35 -1.59
C VAL A 158 0.57 -10.56 -2.71
N ARG A 159 0.90 -11.19 -3.85
CA ARG A 159 1.51 -10.54 -5.01
C ARG A 159 0.69 -10.82 -6.28
N PRO A 160 -0.35 -10.02 -6.56
CA PRO A 160 -1.13 -10.18 -7.77
C PRO A 160 -0.29 -9.76 -8.98
N GLY A 161 0.28 -10.75 -9.67
CA GLY A 161 0.99 -10.58 -10.94
C GLY A 161 0.68 -11.73 -11.87
N ARG A 162 0.59 -11.47 -13.18
CA ARG A 162 0.32 -12.50 -14.22
C ARG A 162 1.29 -13.69 -14.16
N GLU A 163 2.54 -13.42 -13.77
CA GLU A 163 3.59 -14.42 -13.57
C GLU A 163 3.20 -15.50 -12.56
N ALA A 164 2.49 -15.13 -11.49
CA ALA A 164 2.19 -16.05 -10.38
C ALA A 164 1.19 -17.15 -10.80
N PHE A 165 0.25 -16.82 -11.70
CA PHE A 165 -0.73 -17.78 -12.21
C PHE A 165 -0.08 -18.88 -13.07
N ILE A 166 0.93 -18.52 -13.87
CA ILE A 166 1.63 -19.47 -14.75
C ILE A 166 2.39 -20.50 -13.91
N VAL A 167 3.06 -20.05 -12.85
CA VAL A 167 3.81 -20.95 -11.94
C VAL A 167 2.89 -21.95 -11.27
N VAL A 168 1.72 -21.50 -10.77
CA VAL A 168 0.74 -22.40 -10.15
C VAL A 168 0.20 -23.43 -11.15
N ALA A 169 -0.17 -22.98 -12.36
CA ALA A 169 -0.68 -23.86 -13.41
C ALA A 169 0.36 -24.93 -13.84
N CYS A 170 1.62 -24.51 -14.05
CA CYS A 170 2.71 -25.43 -14.38
C CYS A 170 2.96 -26.44 -13.26
N PHE A 171 2.94 -26.00 -11.99
CA PHE A 171 3.16 -26.90 -10.86
C PHE A 171 2.06 -27.97 -10.77
N TYR A 172 0.79 -27.58 -10.92
CA TYR A 172 -0.32 -28.53 -10.95
C TYR A 172 -0.24 -29.48 -12.15
N ALA A 173 0.13 -28.99 -13.33
CA ALA A 173 0.28 -29.83 -14.52
C ALA A 173 1.37 -30.90 -14.35
N ILE A 174 2.54 -30.52 -13.83
CA ILE A 174 3.64 -31.44 -13.53
C ILE A 174 3.19 -32.46 -12.48
N PHE A 175 2.53 -32.00 -11.43
CA PHE A 175 2.07 -32.88 -10.36
C PHE A 175 1.02 -33.90 -10.84
N SER A 176 0.05 -33.47 -11.65
CA SER A 176 -0.92 -34.39 -12.27
C SER A 176 -0.25 -35.42 -13.17
N LEU A 177 0.79 -35.04 -13.92
CA LEU A 177 1.59 -35.97 -14.72
C LEU A 177 2.29 -37.02 -13.86
N VAL A 178 2.89 -36.61 -12.74
CA VAL A 178 3.54 -37.53 -11.79
C VAL A 178 2.53 -38.51 -11.19
N LEU A 179 1.32 -38.05 -10.83
CA LEU A 179 0.26 -38.91 -10.30
C LEU A 179 -0.27 -39.93 -11.32
N ILE A 180 -0.29 -39.59 -12.61
CA ILE A 180 -0.74 -40.51 -13.67
C ILE A 180 0.33 -41.59 -13.96
N LEU A 181 1.60 -41.28 -13.74
CA LEU A 181 2.73 -42.17 -14.02
C LEU A 181 3.12 -43.09 -12.86
N ALA A 182 2.65 -42.80 -11.64
CA ALA A 182 2.91 -43.57 -10.43
C ALA A 182 1.85 -44.65 -10.19
#